data_AF-A0A075GBI1-F1
#
_entry.id   AF-A0A075GBI1-F1
#
_cell.length_a   1.000
_cell.length_b   1.000
_cell.length_c   1.000
_cell.angle_alpha   90.00
_cell.angle_beta   90.00
_cell.angle_gamma   90.00
#
_symmetry.space_group_name_H-M   'P 1'
#
loop_
_entity.id
_entity.type
_entity.pdbx_description
1 polymer ?
#
loop_
_entity_poly.entity_id
_entity_poly.type
_entity_poly.pdbx_seq_one_letter_code
_entity_poly.pdbx_strand_id
1 'polypeptide(L)'
;MNIATRILEMIETCREEVLIAIPKAGEELVKQALPKLRQLHDKGVKITILTSDRFDKKDIKGLARLATVKIKKGLFGGGLISDKHNVVILLGPEISHSNASEIIAICTDHAELSGFAREYFEYLLKDTLKVK
;
A
#
# COMPACT_ATOMS: atom_id res chain seq x y z
N MET A 1 -0.95 -13.18 -15.22
CA MET A 1 -1.72 -12.60 -14.10
C MET A 1 -1.46 -11.10 -14.08
N ASN A 2 -2.50 -10.27 -14.06
CA ASN A 2 -2.34 -8.81 -13.97
C ASN A 2 -2.10 -8.42 -12.51
N ILE A 3 -1.06 -7.64 -12.24
CA ILE A 3 -0.69 -7.21 -10.88
C ILE A 3 -1.79 -6.40 -10.19
N ALA A 4 -2.52 -5.57 -10.94
CA ALA A 4 -3.65 -4.81 -10.41
C ALA A 4 -4.76 -5.75 -9.92
N THR A 5 -5.06 -6.81 -10.67
CA THR A 5 -6.03 -7.85 -10.26
C THR A 5 -5.58 -8.53 -8.97
N ARG A 6 -4.31 -8.93 -8.86
CA ARG A 6 -3.78 -9.57 -7.65
C ARG A 6 -3.90 -8.66 -6.42
N ILE A 7 -3.59 -7.37 -6.57
CA ILE A 7 -3.72 -6.39 -5.48
C ILE A 7 -5.19 -6.25 -5.04
N LEU A 8 -6.12 -6.13 -6.00
CA LEU A 8 -7.55 -6.01 -5.70
C LEU A 8 -8.11 -7.26 -5.00
N GLU A 9 -7.69 -8.46 -5.42
CA GLU A 9 -8.04 -9.73 -4.77
C GLU A 9 -7.51 -9.80 -3.34
N MET A 10 -6.26 -9.39 -3.10
CA MET A 10 -5.67 -9.38 -1.76
C MET A 10 -6.37 -8.39 -0.82
N ILE A 11 -6.79 -7.23 -1.33
CA ILE A 11 -7.62 -6.28 -0.58
C ILE A 11 -8.96 -6.92 -0.26
N GLU A 12 -9.63 -7.55 -1.22
CA GLU A 12 -10.98 -8.09 -1.04
C GLU A 12 -11.06 -9.25 -0.04
N THR A 13 -10.01 -10.07 0.00
CA THR A 13 -9.94 -11.28 0.84
C THR A 13 -9.35 -11.03 2.23
N CYS A 14 -8.80 -9.83 2.50
CA CYS A 14 -8.19 -9.45 3.77
C CYS A 14 -9.20 -9.46 4.92
N ARG A 15 -8.78 -9.98 6.09
CA ARG A 15 -9.65 -10.18 7.26
C ARG A 15 -9.18 -9.50 8.54
N GLU A 16 -7.88 -9.31 8.73
CA GLU A 16 -7.32 -8.78 9.98
C GLU A 16 -6.67 -7.42 9.78
N GLU A 17 -5.68 -7.34 8.89
CA GLU A 17 -4.85 -6.15 8.71
C GLU A 17 -4.33 -6.07 7.27
N VAL A 18 -4.37 -4.86 6.71
CA VAL A 18 -3.70 -4.53 5.46
C VAL A 18 -2.73 -3.38 5.67
N LEU A 19 -1.50 -3.57 5.23
CA LEU A 19 -0.44 -2.57 5.20
C LEU A 19 -0.16 -2.18 3.76
N ILE A 20 -0.22 -0.89 3.43
CA ILE A 20 -0.11 -0.41 2.05
C ILE A 20 0.97 0.66 1.99
N ALA A 21 1.98 0.48 1.13
CA ALA A 21 2.97 1.48 0.80
C ALA A 21 2.68 2.04 -0.60
N ILE A 22 2.44 3.35 -0.70
CA ILE A 22 2.02 3.99 -1.93
C ILE A 22 3.01 5.11 -2.30
N PRO A 23 3.86 4.90 -3.32
CA PRO A 23 4.65 5.97 -3.91
C PRO A 23 3.73 6.90 -4.72
N LYS A 24 4.19 8.11 -5.07
CA LYS A 24 3.38 9.13 -5.74
C LYS A 24 2.52 8.58 -6.87
N ALA A 25 3.03 7.69 -7.69
CA ALA A 25 2.27 7.22 -8.83
C ALA A 25 1.40 5.97 -8.63
N GLY A 26 1.31 5.48 -7.40
CA GLY A 26 0.20 4.64 -6.98
C GLY A 26 -1.08 5.42 -6.62
N GLU A 27 -1.09 6.75 -6.71
CA GLU A 27 -2.23 7.61 -6.30
C GLU A 27 -3.54 7.28 -7.02
N GLU A 28 -3.49 7.09 -8.35
CA GLU A 28 -4.69 6.75 -9.13
C GLU A 28 -5.21 5.33 -8.82
N LEU A 29 -4.33 4.38 -8.57
CA LEU A 29 -4.74 3.02 -8.15
C LEU A 29 -5.46 3.05 -6.80
N VAL A 30 -5.03 3.92 -5.90
CA VAL A 30 -5.66 4.04 -4.58
C VAL A 30 -7.01 4.71 -4.66
N LYS A 31 -7.19 5.72 -5.53
CA LYS A 31 -8.52 6.28 -5.82
C LYS A 31 -9.48 5.21 -6.32
N GLN A 32 -9.02 4.32 -7.20
CA GLN A 32 -9.82 3.19 -7.68
C GLN A 32 -10.12 2.15 -6.58
N ALA A 33 -9.18 1.96 -5.64
CA ALA A 33 -9.35 1.03 -4.52
C ALA A 33 -10.16 1.60 -3.34
N LEU A 34 -10.46 2.91 -3.31
CA LEU A 34 -11.20 3.57 -2.21
C LEU A 34 -12.50 2.86 -1.81
N PRO A 35 -13.37 2.42 -2.75
CA PRO A 35 -14.58 1.70 -2.38
C PRO A 35 -14.29 0.38 -1.64
N LYS A 36 -13.26 -0.36 -2.07
CA LYS A 36 -12.84 -1.61 -1.41
C LYS A 36 -12.19 -1.34 -0.06
N LEU A 37 -11.38 -0.28 0.07
CA LEU A 37 -10.82 0.14 1.36
C LEU A 37 -11.92 0.51 2.36
N ARG A 38 -12.99 1.17 1.91
CA ARG A 38 -14.16 1.44 2.75
C ARG A 38 -14.84 0.15 3.21
N GLN A 39 -15.04 -0.82 2.32
CA GLN A 39 -15.60 -2.12 2.68
C GLN A 39 -14.75 -2.85 3.73
N LEU A 40 -13.42 -2.77 3.64
CA LEU A 40 -12.52 -3.33 4.66
C LEU A 40 -12.66 -2.61 6.00
N HIS A 41 -12.66 -1.29 5.98
CA HIS A 41 -12.88 -0.48 7.18
C HIS A 41 -14.20 -0.84 7.88
N ASP A 42 -15.28 -0.97 7.12
CA ASP A 42 -16.61 -1.30 7.64
C ASP A 42 -16.68 -2.72 8.21
N LYS A 43 -15.82 -3.64 7.73
CA LYS A 43 -15.64 -4.99 8.32
C LYS A 43 -14.77 -5.00 9.58
N GLY A 44 -14.20 -3.86 9.98
CA GLY A 44 -13.29 -3.76 11.13
C GLY A 44 -11.85 -4.16 10.83
N VAL A 45 -11.47 -4.32 9.55
CA VAL A 45 -10.10 -4.62 9.15
C VAL A 45 -9.21 -3.42 9.43
N LYS A 46 -8.03 -3.65 10.03
CA LYS A 46 -7.09 -2.58 10.34
C LYS A 46 -6.32 -2.17 9.09
N ILE A 47 -6.52 -0.93 8.65
CA ILE A 47 -5.85 -0.39 7.45
C ILE A 47 -4.75 0.58 7.86
N THR A 48 -3.51 0.31 7.45
CA THR A 48 -2.38 1.23 7.61
C THR A 48 -1.80 1.60 6.25
N ILE A 49 -1.73 2.89 5.96
CA ILE A 49 -1.26 3.42 4.68
C ILE A 49 -0.04 4.31 4.90
N LEU A 50 1.06 3.96 4.25
CA LEU A 50 2.26 4.78 4.13
C LEU A 50 2.28 5.43 2.75
N THR A 51 2.22 6.75 2.70
CA THR A 51 2.18 7.52 1.45
C THR A 51 3.34 8.48 1.33
N SER A 52 3.68 8.87 0.09
CA SER A 52 4.69 9.90 -0.16
C SER A 52 4.20 11.30 0.23
N ASP A 53 5.14 12.21 0.52
CA ASP A 53 4.84 13.62 0.80
C ASP A 53 4.34 14.42 -0.42
N ARG A 54 4.31 13.80 -1.60
CA ARG A 54 3.82 14.37 -2.85
C ARG A 54 2.35 14.06 -3.14
N PHE A 55 1.66 13.29 -2.30
CA PHE A 55 0.23 13.00 -2.46
C PHE A 55 -0.65 14.23 -2.26
N ASP A 56 -1.78 14.31 -2.97
CA ASP A 56 -2.73 15.39 -2.81
C ASP A 56 -3.32 15.39 -1.38
N LYS A 57 -3.36 16.56 -0.75
CA LYS A 57 -3.84 16.71 0.63
C LYS A 57 -5.31 16.32 0.80
N LYS A 58 -6.14 16.48 -0.23
CA LYS A 58 -7.54 16.05 -0.23
C LYS A 58 -7.65 14.53 -0.23
N ASP A 59 -6.82 13.86 -1.01
CA ASP A 59 -6.79 12.39 -1.08
C ASP A 59 -6.30 11.80 0.24
N ILE A 60 -5.24 12.38 0.83
CA ILE A 60 -4.76 12.02 2.18
C ILE A 60 -5.88 12.16 3.22
N LYS A 61 -6.63 13.26 3.20
CA LYS A 61 -7.77 13.46 4.11
C LYS A 61 -8.88 12.44 3.91
N GLY A 62 -9.14 12.03 2.67
CA GLY A 62 -10.10 10.97 2.37
C GLY A 62 -9.66 9.62 2.95
N LEU A 63 -8.40 9.26 2.76
CA LEU A 63 -7.81 8.02 3.28
C LEU A 63 -7.74 8.01 4.81
N ALA A 64 -7.44 9.15 5.44
CA ALA A 64 -7.35 9.27 6.90
C ALA A 64 -8.68 9.02 7.62
N ARG A 65 -9.81 9.05 6.91
CA ARG A 65 -11.13 8.68 7.46
C ARG A 65 -11.35 7.17 7.55
N LEU A 66 -10.59 6.39 6.79
CA LEU A 66 -10.74 4.94 6.66
C LEU A 66 -9.54 4.16 7.20
N ALA A 67 -8.39 4.83 7.37
CA ALA A 67 -7.12 4.18 7.63
C ALA A 67 -6.20 5.05 8.49
N THR A 68 -5.26 4.40 9.16
CA THR A 68 -4.11 5.10 9.74
C THR A 68 -3.16 5.51 8.61
N VAL A 69 -3.10 6.81 8.31
CA VAL A 69 -2.22 7.33 7.24
C VAL A 69 -0.95 7.96 7.82
N LYS A 70 0.19 7.62 7.21
CA LYS A 70 1.53 8.14 7.54
C LYS A 70 2.19 8.67 6.29
N ILE A 71 2.97 9.74 6.44
CA ILE A 71 3.70 10.34 5.32
C ILE A 71 5.19 10.07 5.48
N LYS A 72 5.84 9.62 4.40
CA LYS A 72 7.30 9.41 4.32
C LYS A 72 7.85 10.00 3.03
N LYS A 73 8.96 10.74 3.13
CA LYS A 73 9.69 11.23 1.96
C LYS A 73 10.49 10.09 1.32
N GLY A 74 10.55 10.07 -0.01
CA GLY A 74 11.43 9.15 -0.75
C GLY A 74 11.04 7.67 -0.63
N LEU A 75 9.77 7.33 -0.88
CA LEU A 75 9.40 5.93 -1.06
C LEU A 75 9.95 5.42 -2.41
N PHE A 76 10.86 4.46 -2.34
CA PHE A 76 11.31 3.71 -3.50
C PHE A 76 10.41 2.49 -3.68
N GLY A 77 9.53 2.55 -4.68
CA GLY A 77 8.51 1.52 -4.90
C GLY A 77 7.31 1.61 -3.94
N GLY A 78 6.53 0.54 -3.90
CA GLY A 78 5.30 0.41 -3.12
C GLY A 78 4.98 -1.04 -2.84
N GLY A 79 3.79 -1.30 -2.30
CA GLY A 79 3.37 -2.66 -2.05
C GLY A 79 2.17 -2.77 -1.12
N LEU A 80 1.76 -4.02 -0.91
CA LEU A 80 0.65 -4.40 -0.06
C LEU A 80 1.00 -5.68 0.70
N ILE A 81 0.73 -5.68 2.01
CA ILE A 81 0.83 -6.84 2.89
C ILE A 81 -0.56 -7.08 3.46
N SER A 82 -1.13 -8.26 3.21
CA SER A 82 -2.45 -8.67 3.69
C SER A 82 -2.32 -9.81 4.69
N ASP A 83 -2.98 -9.66 5.84
CA ASP A 83 -3.09 -10.63 6.92
C ASP A 83 -1.75 -11.22 7.36
N LYS A 84 -0.65 -10.45 7.27
CA LYS A 84 0.74 -10.83 7.62
C LYS A 84 1.44 -11.84 6.72
N HIS A 85 0.75 -12.46 5.76
CA HIS A 85 1.30 -13.58 4.98
C HIS A 85 1.33 -13.31 3.47
N ASN A 86 0.40 -12.53 2.93
CA ASN A 86 0.31 -12.30 1.49
C ASN A 86 0.96 -10.96 1.15
N VAL A 87 1.99 -10.97 0.31
CA VAL A 87 2.76 -9.78 -0.02
C VAL A 87 2.82 -9.53 -1.52
N VAL A 88 2.66 -8.27 -1.89
CA VAL A 88 3.01 -7.72 -3.20
C VAL A 88 3.96 -6.55 -2.98
N ILE A 89 5.15 -6.60 -3.58
CA ILE A 89 6.10 -5.49 -3.63
C ILE A 89 6.17 -5.00 -5.07
N LEU A 90 6.02 -3.70 -5.27
CA LEU A 90 6.15 -3.03 -6.55
C LEU A 90 7.44 -2.21 -6.55
N LEU A 91 8.34 -2.50 -7.50
CA LEU A 91 9.61 -1.82 -7.67
C LEU A 91 9.66 -1.15 -9.05
N GLY A 92 10.12 0.09 -9.10
CA GLY A 92 10.33 0.81 -10.36
C GLY A 92 10.82 2.25 -10.11
N PRO A 93 11.59 2.84 -11.04
CA PRO A 93 11.91 4.27 -11.01
C PRO A 93 10.59 5.04 -11.02
N GLU A 94 10.49 6.08 -10.17
CA GLU A 94 9.26 6.80 -9.83
C GLU A 94 8.09 6.48 -10.76
N ILE A 95 7.08 5.75 -10.25
CA ILE A 95 5.95 5.13 -10.98
C ILE A 95 5.17 6.15 -11.89
N SER A 96 5.59 7.41 -11.89
CA SER A 96 4.94 8.57 -12.47
C SER A 96 4.91 8.63 -13.98
N HIS A 97 5.88 8.13 -14.75
CA HIS A 97 5.85 8.37 -16.21
C HIS A 97 6.54 7.31 -17.11
N SER A 98 6.91 6.15 -16.59
CA SER A 98 7.50 5.09 -17.43
C SER A 98 6.43 4.14 -17.98
N ASN A 99 6.63 3.69 -19.21
CA ASN A 99 5.87 2.58 -19.79
C ASN A 99 5.80 1.44 -18.76
N ALA A 100 4.65 0.78 -18.61
CA ALA A 100 4.44 -0.33 -17.66
C ALA A 100 5.48 -1.48 -17.74
N SER A 101 6.33 -1.45 -18.77
CA SER A 101 7.45 -2.34 -19.05
C SER A 101 8.62 -2.28 -18.06
N GLU A 102 8.64 -1.35 -17.09
CA GLU A 102 9.74 -1.23 -16.10
C GLU A 102 9.32 -1.52 -14.64
N ILE A 103 8.03 -1.80 -14.38
CA ILE A 103 7.54 -2.10 -13.03
C ILE A 103 7.72 -3.59 -12.75
N ILE A 104 8.59 -3.91 -11.80
CA ILE A 104 8.77 -5.27 -11.29
C ILE A 104 7.83 -5.49 -10.12
N ALA A 105 7.04 -6.56 -10.18
CA ALA A 105 6.19 -6.98 -9.09
C ALA A 105 6.69 -8.31 -8.50
N ILE A 106 6.91 -8.32 -7.19
CA ILE A 106 7.25 -9.52 -6.43
C ILE A 106 6.01 -9.91 -5.62
N CYS A 107 5.42 -11.06 -5.93
CA CYS A 107 4.30 -11.61 -5.17
C CYS A 107 4.79 -12.82 -4.38
N THR A 108 4.47 -12.89 -3.09
CA THR A 108 4.86 -14.04 -2.27
C THR A 108 3.85 -14.27 -1.14
N ASP A 109 3.67 -15.54 -0.80
CA ASP A 109 3.00 -16.04 0.39
C ASP A 109 3.96 -16.83 1.29
N HIS A 110 5.26 -16.83 0.96
CA HIS A 110 6.30 -17.52 1.71
C HIS A 110 6.54 -16.82 3.05
N ALA A 111 6.43 -17.56 4.16
CA ALA A 111 6.40 -16.99 5.51
C ALA A 111 7.57 -16.04 5.81
N GLU A 112 8.79 -16.43 5.48
CA GLU A 112 10.02 -15.68 5.74
C GLU A 112 10.10 -14.39 4.92
N LEU A 113 9.74 -14.44 3.63
CA LEU A 113 9.72 -13.24 2.78
C LEU A 113 8.62 -12.28 3.20
N SER A 114 7.46 -12.81 3.60
CA SER A 114 6.36 -12.01 4.12
C SER A 114 6.70 -11.36 5.46
N GLY A 115 7.38 -12.09 6.34
CA GLY A 115 7.94 -11.55 7.59
C GLY A 115 8.93 -10.43 7.31
N PHE A 116 9.88 -10.64 6.41
CA PHE A 116 10.86 -9.62 6.02
C PHE A 116 10.20 -8.36 5.44
N ALA A 117 9.24 -8.51 4.54
CA ALA A 117 8.52 -7.37 3.96
C ALA A 117 7.76 -6.57 5.04
N ARG A 118 7.20 -7.26 6.04
CA ARG A 118 6.53 -6.64 7.18
C ARG A 118 7.51 -5.88 8.06
N GLU A 119 8.62 -6.49 8.45
CA GLU A 119 9.66 -5.82 9.25
C GLU A 119 10.18 -4.57 8.55
N TYR A 120 10.38 -4.64 7.24
CA TYR A 120 10.77 -3.48 6.44
C TYR A 120 9.69 -2.39 6.44
N PHE A 121 8.42 -2.74 6.28
CA PHE A 121 7.32 -1.77 6.39
C PHE A 121 7.27 -1.10 7.77
N GLU A 122 7.43 -1.89 8.84
CA GLU A 122 7.49 -1.39 10.22
C GLU A 122 8.71 -0.48 10.46
N TYR A 123 9.86 -0.81 9.88
CA TYR A 123 11.03 0.08 9.86
C TYR A 123 10.71 1.40 9.16
N LEU A 124 10.08 1.35 7.99
CA LEU A 124 9.68 2.57 7.27
C LEU A 124 8.75 3.45 8.09
N LEU A 125 7.84 2.86 8.89
CA LEU A 125 6.90 3.56 9.76
C LEU A 125 7.54 4.33 10.92
N LYS A 126 8.67 3.87 11.45
CA LYS A 126 9.34 4.50 12.62
C LYS A 126 9.77 5.94 12.31
N ASP A 127 10.22 6.21 11.09
CA ASP A 127 10.63 7.54 10.64
C ASP A 127 9.54 8.26 9.84
N THR A 128 8.30 8.28 10.33
CA THR A 128 7.17 8.91 9.63
C THR A 128 6.52 10.04 10.42
N LEU A 129 6.00 11.02 9.69
CA LEU A 129 5.17 12.09 10.26
C LEU A 129 3.71 11.62 10.33
N LYS A 130 3.06 11.85 11.48
CA LYS A 130 1.60 11.66 11.59
C LYS A 130 0.89 12.78 10.83
N VAL A 131 -0.14 12.43 10.05
CA VAL A 131 -1.07 13.41 9.49
C VAL A 131 -1.83 14.06 10.64
N LYS A 132 -1.81 15.40 10.74
CA LYS A 132 -2.58 16.19 11.70
C LYS A 132 -3.96 16.51 11.15
#